data_AF-A0A4S2CYB1-F1
#
_entry.id   AF-A0A4S2CYB1-F1
#
_cell.length_a   1.000
_cell.length_b   1.000
_cell.length_c   1.000
_cell.angle_alpha   90.00
_cell.angle_beta   90.00
_cell.angle_gamma   90.00
#
_symmetry.space_group_name_H-M   'P 1'
#
loop_
_entity.id
_entity.type
_entity.pdbx_description
1 polymer ?
#
loop_
_entity_poly.entity_id
_entity_poly.type
_entity_poly.pdbx_seq_one_letter_code
_entity_poly.pdbx_strand_id
1 'polypeptide(L)'
;MKVEKFKVLLYLKKSGLDKSGKAPMMGRITVNRTMAQFGCKLSCTPELWNPRESRLNGKGKEAVETNAKIDKLLLAVNTAFDNLVERKIDFDAADVKDLFQGSMETQMTLMKMTDVVCDDLKARIGIDRAKGTYPGYHYMRLTLGEFIRHRYKVKDLAFGQLTEQFIHDYQAFATEEKGYAIDTVRHHLAILKKICRLAYKKGYSEKCHFQHFALPKQSERTPRALSRESFEKIRDVEIPAYRKSHMLARDLFLFACYTGVSYADAVSITDENLYTDDNGALWLKYRRKKNEHRASVKLLPEALALLEKYKDKTRETLFPLLRWSNLRRHMKALAALAGIKDDLCYHQARHSFASLITLEAGVPIETISRMLGHSDISTTQVYARVSPKKLFEDMDKFIETTKDFQLVL
;
A
#
# COMPACT_ATOMS: atom_id res chain seq x y z
N MET A 1 7.45 -19.69 -46.07
CA MET A 1 8.50 -20.74 -46.13
C MET A 1 7.98 -22.16 -45.79
N LYS A 2 8.44 -23.21 -46.48
CA LYS A 2 8.35 -24.60 -45.99
C LYS A 2 9.62 -24.86 -45.17
N VAL A 3 9.52 -24.98 -43.85
CA VAL A 3 10.68 -25.32 -43.02
C VAL A 3 10.89 -26.83 -43.09
N GLU A 4 12.00 -27.27 -43.67
CA GLU A 4 12.29 -28.69 -43.84
C GLU A 4 13.14 -29.25 -42.70
N LYS A 5 13.94 -28.39 -42.05
CA LYS A 5 14.83 -28.80 -40.94
C LYS A 5 14.91 -27.73 -39.87
N PHE A 6 14.59 -28.10 -38.63
CA PHE A 6 14.87 -27.33 -37.43
C PHE A 6 15.65 -28.20 -36.44
N LYS A 7 16.77 -27.70 -35.92
CA LYS A 7 17.59 -28.41 -34.93
C LYS A 7 18.23 -27.44 -33.95
N VAL A 8 18.20 -27.81 -32.67
CA VAL A 8 18.94 -27.14 -31.60
C VAL A 8 19.99 -28.11 -31.07
N LEU A 9 21.24 -27.65 -30.97
CA LEU A 9 22.36 -28.43 -30.43
C LEU A 9 23.00 -27.65 -29.28
N LEU A 10 23.23 -28.31 -28.16
CA LEU A 10 24.01 -27.77 -27.05
C LEU A 10 25.38 -28.45 -27.00
N TYR A 11 26.42 -27.70 -26.69
CA TYR A 11 27.79 -28.22 -26.59
C TYR A 11 28.63 -27.40 -25.62
N LEU A 12 29.68 -28.02 -25.08
CA LEU A 12 30.61 -27.34 -24.17
C LEU A 12 31.70 -26.61 -24.93
N LYS A 13 32.00 -25.38 -24.52
CA LYS A 13 33.20 -24.66 -24.93
C LYS A 13 34.33 -24.98 -23.95
N LYS A 14 35.07 -26.06 -24.21
CA LYS A 14 36.14 -26.57 -23.34
C LYS A 14 37.32 -25.61 -23.16
N SER A 15 37.48 -24.62 -24.03
CA SER A 15 38.56 -23.62 -23.98
C SER A 15 38.32 -22.45 -23.02
N GLY A 16 37.25 -22.46 -22.23
CA GLY A 16 36.88 -21.35 -21.35
C GLY A 16 36.37 -21.79 -19.98
N LEU A 17 37.11 -22.67 -19.29
CA LEU A 17 36.77 -23.09 -17.93
C LEU A 17 36.73 -21.89 -16.98
N ASP A 18 35.73 -21.85 -16.11
CA ASP A 18 35.65 -20.85 -15.05
C ASP A 18 36.61 -21.18 -13.88
N LYS A 19 36.71 -20.26 -12.90
CA LYS A 19 37.55 -20.43 -11.71
C LYS A 19 37.20 -21.67 -10.87
N SER A 20 36.04 -22.28 -11.10
CA SER A 20 35.55 -23.49 -10.41
C SER A 20 35.71 -24.75 -11.26
N GLY A 21 36.40 -24.68 -12.41
CA GLY A 21 36.62 -25.81 -13.31
C GLY A 21 35.40 -26.22 -14.15
N LYS A 22 34.36 -25.38 -14.23
CA LYS A 22 33.16 -25.68 -15.04
C LYS A 22 33.30 -25.11 -16.45
N ALA A 23 32.85 -25.87 -17.44
CA ALA A 23 32.84 -25.44 -18.84
C ALA A 23 31.51 -24.74 -19.18
N PRO A 24 31.56 -23.58 -19.86
CA PRO A 24 30.36 -22.88 -20.31
C PRO A 24 29.70 -23.64 -21.47
N MET A 25 28.37 -23.71 -21.43
CA MET A 25 27.53 -24.30 -22.46
C MET A 25 27.16 -23.26 -23.53
N MET A 26 27.30 -23.69 -24.77
CA MET A 26 26.92 -22.96 -25.97
C MET A 26 25.77 -23.68 -26.67
N GLY A 27 24.88 -22.90 -27.25
CA GLY A 27 23.78 -23.38 -28.07
C GLY A 27 23.98 -22.99 -29.53
N ARG A 28 23.45 -23.83 -30.42
CA ARG A 28 23.42 -23.59 -31.85
C ARG A 28 22.04 -23.94 -32.39
N ILE A 29 21.41 -22.97 -33.05
CA ILE A 29 20.14 -23.10 -33.75
C ILE A 29 20.44 -23.31 -35.23
N THR A 30 19.74 -24.22 -35.88
CA THR A 30 19.80 -24.46 -37.32
C THR A 30 18.38 -24.46 -37.88
N VAL A 31 18.13 -23.60 -38.86
CA VAL A 31 16.87 -23.51 -39.61
C VAL A 31 17.24 -23.67 -41.08
N ASN A 32 16.81 -24.75 -41.71
CA ASN A 32 17.18 -25.11 -43.08
C ASN A 32 18.71 -25.10 -43.31
N ARG A 33 19.24 -24.06 -43.98
CA ARG A 33 20.66 -23.88 -44.30
C ARG A 33 21.35 -22.78 -43.47
N THR A 34 20.63 -22.10 -42.59
CA THR A 34 21.17 -21.01 -41.76
C THR A 34 21.44 -21.50 -40.33
N MET A 35 22.44 -20.89 -39.69
CA MET A 35 22.91 -21.28 -38.37
C MET A 35 23.21 -20.05 -37.51
N ALA A 36 22.78 -20.08 -36.25
CA ALA A 36 23.09 -19.04 -35.28
C ALA A 36 23.57 -19.67 -33.96
N GLN A 37 24.65 -19.12 -33.40
CA GLN A 37 25.19 -19.53 -32.11
C GLN A 37 24.79 -18.56 -31.00
N PHE A 38 24.59 -19.08 -29.79
CA PHE A 38 24.26 -18.29 -28.62
C PHE A 38 24.89 -18.89 -27.35
N GLY A 39 25.16 -18.05 -26.35
CA GLY A 39 25.59 -18.52 -25.04
C GLY A 39 24.39 -18.94 -24.20
N CYS A 40 24.42 -20.11 -23.57
CA CYS A 40 23.32 -20.59 -22.74
C CYS A 40 23.27 -19.94 -21.34
N LYS A 41 24.32 -19.20 -20.95
CA LYS A 41 24.53 -18.68 -19.58
C LYS A 41 24.47 -19.78 -18.49
N LEU A 42 24.82 -21.00 -18.88
CA LEU A 42 24.91 -22.16 -18.02
C LEU A 42 26.33 -22.72 -18.13
N SER A 43 26.84 -23.28 -17.03
CA SER A 43 28.12 -23.97 -16.99
C SER A 43 27.95 -25.28 -16.24
N CYS A 44 28.73 -26.29 -16.60
CA CYS A 44 28.69 -27.57 -15.91
C CYS A 44 30.08 -28.22 -15.82
N THR A 45 30.20 -29.15 -14.89
CA THR A 45 31.35 -30.05 -14.79
C THR A 45 31.47 -30.87 -16.09
N PRO A 46 32.60 -30.76 -16.84
CA PRO A 46 32.75 -31.38 -18.16
C PRO A 46 32.56 -32.90 -18.19
N GLU A 47 32.92 -33.59 -17.11
CA GLU A 47 32.86 -35.05 -16.96
C GLU A 47 31.42 -35.55 -16.89
N LEU A 48 30.49 -34.70 -16.43
CA LEU A 48 29.07 -35.03 -16.36
C LEU A 48 28.36 -34.82 -17.70
N TRP A 49 28.97 -34.15 -18.68
CA TRP A 49 28.30 -33.82 -19.93
C TRP A 49 28.23 -34.99 -20.90
N ASN A 50 27.03 -35.28 -21.41
CA ASN A 50 26.76 -36.23 -22.47
C ASN A 50 26.58 -35.48 -23.80
N PRO A 51 27.58 -35.52 -24.72
CA PRO A 51 27.49 -34.81 -25.99
C PRO A 51 26.41 -35.34 -26.93
N ARG A 52 26.06 -36.63 -26.83
CA ARG A 52 25.04 -37.24 -27.69
C ARG A 52 23.64 -36.78 -27.32
N GLU A 53 23.36 -36.72 -26.03
CA GLU A 53 22.06 -36.33 -25.50
C GLU A 53 21.93 -34.81 -25.26
N SER A 54 23.05 -34.06 -25.34
CA SER A 54 23.08 -32.62 -25.03
C SER A 54 22.62 -32.32 -23.60
N ARG A 55 22.98 -33.17 -22.63
CA ARG A 55 22.53 -33.11 -21.23
C ARG A 55 23.59 -33.63 -20.26
N LEU A 56 23.39 -33.43 -18.96
CA LEU A 56 24.24 -34.01 -17.93
C LEU A 56 23.78 -35.43 -17.56
N ASN A 57 24.74 -36.34 -17.42
CA ASN A 57 24.57 -37.69 -16.89
C ASN A 57 24.52 -37.68 -15.35
N GLY A 58 23.79 -38.65 -14.80
CA GLY A 58 23.70 -38.89 -13.36
C GLY A 58 22.50 -38.23 -12.67
N LYS A 59 22.34 -38.54 -11.38
CA LYS A 59 21.22 -38.09 -10.53
C LYS A 59 21.64 -37.09 -9.44
N GLY A 60 22.87 -36.58 -9.52
CA GLY A 60 23.38 -35.58 -8.57
C GLY A 60 22.63 -34.26 -8.69
N LYS A 61 22.67 -33.45 -7.62
CA LYS A 61 21.99 -32.14 -7.55
C LYS A 61 22.31 -31.24 -8.75
N GLU A 62 23.59 -31.16 -9.14
CA GLU A 62 24.00 -30.38 -10.32
C GLU A 62 23.39 -30.90 -11.62
N ALA A 63 23.40 -32.22 -11.84
CA ALA A 63 22.83 -32.82 -13.04
C ALA A 63 21.34 -32.55 -13.13
N VAL A 64 20.59 -32.75 -12.04
CA VAL A 64 19.14 -32.52 -11.98
C VAL A 64 18.79 -31.05 -12.21
N GLU A 65 19.42 -30.13 -11.48
CA GLU A 65 19.13 -28.69 -11.60
C GLU A 65 19.54 -28.11 -12.96
N THR A 66 20.69 -28.54 -13.49
CA THR A 66 21.18 -28.05 -14.79
C THR A 66 20.35 -28.62 -15.93
N ASN A 67 19.97 -29.91 -15.87
CA ASN A 67 19.09 -30.53 -16.85
C ASN A 67 17.71 -29.85 -16.89
N ALA A 68 17.14 -29.50 -15.73
CA ALA A 68 15.87 -28.76 -15.69
C ALA A 68 15.99 -27.35 -16.33
N LYS A 69 17.15 -26.70 -16.20
CA LYS A 69 17.43 -25.42 -16.88
C LYS A 69 17.60 -25.59 -18.39
N ILE A 70 18.25 -26.68 -18.82
CA ILE A 70 18.38 -27.07 -20.23
C ILE A 70 17.00 -27.27 -20.85
N ASP A 71 16.08 -27.97 -20.17
CA ASP A 71 14.70 -28.18 -20.65
C ASP A 71 13.98 -26.87 -20.89
N LYS A 72 14.04 -25.94 -19.92
CA LYS A 72 13.42 -24.61 -20.05
C LYS A 72 14.02 -23.81 -21.20
N LEU A 73 15.33 -23.90 -21.41
CA LEU A 73 16.01 -23.22 -22.50
C LEU A 73 15.59 -23.80 -23.85
N LEU A 74 15.55 -25.13 -23.99
CA LEU A 74 15.09 -25.78 -25.21
C LEU A 74 13.63 -25.44 -25.50
N LEU A 75 12.76 -25.46 -24.48
CA LEU A 75 11.36 -25.07 -24.63
C LEU A 75 11.24 -23.63 -25.15
N ALA A 76 11.97 -22.67 -24.56
CA ALA A 76 11.93 -21.27 -25.00
C ALA A 76 12.39 -21.09 -26.45
N VAL A 77 13.43 -21.82 -26.88
CA VAL A 77 13.90 -21.77 -28.27
C VAL A 77 12.87 -22.39 -29.24
N ASN A 78 12.24 -23.51 -28.86
CA ASN A 78 11.18 -24.11 -29.66
C ASN A 78 9.96 -23.16 -29.77
N THR A 79 9.53 -22.55 -28.66
CA THR A 79 8.43 -21.58 -28.68
C THR A 79 8.73 -20.36 -29.54
N ALA A 80 9.98 -19.85 -29.53
CA ALA A 80 10.38 -18.78 -30.43
C ALA A 80 10.29 -19.19 -31.91
N PHE A 81 10.69 -20.43 -32.22
CA PHE A 81 10.56 -21.00 -33.56
C PHE A 81 9.08 -21.13 -33.98
N ASP A 82 8.22 -21.71 -33.13
CA ASP A 82 6.80 -21.91 -33.42
C ASP A 82 6.08 -20.58 -33.69
N ASN A 83 6.38 -19.54 -32.90
CA ASN A 83 5.86 -18.19 -33.12
C ASN A 83 6.24 -17.62 -34.49
N LEU A 84 7.45 -17.89 -34.99
CA LEU A 84 7.89 -17.41 -36.30
C LEU A 84 7.23 -18.20 -37.43
N VAL A 85 7.00 -19.50 -37.24
CA VAL A 85 6.22 -20.34 -38.18
C VAL A 85 4.79 -19.84 -38.31
N GLU A 86 4.12 -19.53 -37.19
CA GLU A 86 2.73 -19.05 -37.19
C GLU A 86 2.55 -17.71 -37.91
N ARG A 87 3.55 -16.83 -37.87
CA ARG A 87 3.52 -15.51 -38.53
C ARG A 87 3.54 -15.57 -40.06
N LYS A 88 3.78 -16.75 -40.66
CA LYS A 88 3.82 -16.97 -42.12
C LYS A 88 4.78 -16.06 -42.90
N ILE A 89 5.78 -15.49 -42.22
CA ILE A 89 6.87 -14.73 -42.82
C ILE A 89 8.10 -15.63 -42.99
N ASP A 90 8.97 -15.30 -43.93
CA ASP A 90 10.26 -15.99 -44.03
C ASP A 90 11.18 -15.50 -42.90
N PHE A 91 11.92 -16.44 -42.29
CA PHE A 91 12.81 -16.17 -41.17
C PHE A 91 13.99 -17.16 -41.19
N ASP A 92 15.07 -16.83 -40.49
CA ASP A 92 16.27 -17.64 -40.41
C ASP A 92 16.66 -18.00 -38.96
N ALA A 93 17.80 -18.68 -38.78
CA ALA A 93 18.27 -19.07 -37.45
C ALA A 93 18.64 -17.88 -36.55
N ALA A 94 19.04 -16.74 -37.12
CA ALA A 94 19.31 -15.52 -36.37
C ALA A 94 18.02 -14.90 -35.85
N ASP A 95 16.94 -14.90 -36.64
CA ASP A 95 15.62 -14.43 -36.19
C ASP A 95 15.09 -15.25 -34.99
N VAL A 96 15.23 -16.58 -35.03
CA VAL A 96 14.85 -17.45 -33.90
C VAL A 96 15.68 -17.11 -32.67
N LYS A 97 17.00 -16.91 -32.85
CA LYS A 97 17.91 -16.53 -31.76
C LYS A 97 17.52 -15.17 -31.19
N ASP A 98 17.26 -14.18 -32.02
CA ASP A 98 16.97 -12.81 -31.61
C ASP A 98 15.59 -12.72 -30.93
N LEU A 99 14.60 -13.46 -31.41
CA LEU A 99 13.31 -13.58 -30.73
C LEU A 99 13.43 -14.29 -29.38
N PHE A 100 14.23 -15.36 -29.29
CA PHE A 100 14.52 -16.06 -28.04
C PHE A 100 15.27 -15.17 -27.04
N GLN A 101 16.35 -14.50 -27.47
CA GLN A 101 17.16 -13.64 -26.61
C GLN A 101 16.41 -12.37 -26.23
N GLY A 102 15.66 -11.78 -27.17
CA GLY A 102 14.73 -10.69 -26.93
C GLY A 102 13.64 -11.08 -25.92
N SER A 103 13.11 -12.30 -25.99
CA SER A 103 12.15 -12.86 -25.00
C SER A 103 12.76 -13.02 -23.60
N MET A 104 14.05 -13.35 -23.49
CA MET A 104 14.75 -13.40 -22.19
C MET A 104 15.02 -12.00 -21.61
N GLU A 105 15.35 -11.00 -22.42
CA GLU A 105 15.53 -9.61 -21.97
C GLU A 105 14.20 -8.91 -21.65
N THR A 106 13.12 -9.31 -22.34
CA THR A 106 11.75 -8.85 -22.10
C THR A 106 11.00 -9.65 -21.03
N GLN A 107 11.58 -10.72 -20.48
CA GLN A 107 10.95 -11.47 -19.40
C GLN A 107 10.66 -10.53 -18.22
N MET A 108 9.39 -10.51 -17.80
CA MET A 108 8.95 -9.69 -16.68
C MET A 108 9.55 -10.23 -15.37
N THR A 109 10.18 -9.35 -14.61
CA THR A 109 10.83 -9.64 -13.33
C THR A 109 10.10 -8.94 -12.19
N LEU A 110 10.46 -9.28 -10.94
CA LEU A 110 9.84 -8.74 -9.75
C LEU A 110 10.01 -7.22 -9.67
N MET A 111 11.22 -6.69 -9.86
CA MET A 111 11.45 -5.24 -9.78
C MET A 111 10.84 -4.51 -10.98
N LYS A 112 10.93 -5.03 -12.21
CA LYS A 112 10.24 -4.44 -13.37
C LYS A 112 8.73 -4.36 -13.15
N MET A 113 8.11 -5.44 -12.65
CA MET A 113 6.69 -5.46 -12.36
C MET A 113 6.31 -4.49 -11.22
N THR A 114 7.18 -4.35 -10.22
CA THR A 114 7.02 -3.37 -9.15
C THR A 114 7.05 -1.94 -9.70
N ASP A 115 7.98 -1.66 -10.61
CA ASP A 115 8.10 -0.35 -11.27
C ASP A 115 6.84 -0.04 -12.11
N VAL A 116 6.36 -0.99 -12.91
CA VAL A 116 5.08 -0.85 -13.65
C VAL A 116 3.90 -0.52 -12.73
N VAL A 117 3.80 -1.18 -11.56
CA VAL A 117 2.72 -0.90 -10.60
C VAL A 117 2.87 0.48 -9.95
N CYS A 118 4.10 0.91 -9.67
CA CYS A 118 4.38 2.24 -9.14
C CYS A 118 4.04 3.33 -10.18
N ASP A 119 4.37 3.11 -11.44
CA ASP A 119 4.12 4.05 -12.54
C ASP A 119 2.62 4.18 -12.85
N ASP A 120 1.89 3.05 -12.91
CA ASP A 120 0.41 3.08 -13.04
C ASP A 120 -0.23 3.87 -11.89
N LEU A 121 0.22 3.61 -10.65
CA LEU A 121 -0.30 4.33 -9.49
C LEU A 121 -0.02 5.84 -9.59
N LYS A 122 1.17 6.22 -10.08
CA LYS A 122 1.59 7.61 -10.23
C LYS A 122 0.80 8.32 -11.33
N ALA A 123 0.56 7.67 -12.47
CA ALA A 123 -0.23 8.20 -13.58
C ALA A 123 -1.70 8.47 -13.18
N ARG A 124 -2.19 7.75 -12.18
CA ARG A 124 -3.56 7.87 -11.66
C ARG A 124 -3.73 8.90 -10.53
N ILE A 125 -2.65 9.54 -10.10
CA ILE A 125 -2.72 10.59 -9.08
C ILE A 125 -3.52 11.78 -9.63
N GLY A 126 -4.55 12.18 -8.90
CA GLY A 126 -5.45 13.26 -9.32
C GLY A 126 -6.60 12.81 -10.22
N ILE A 127 -6.61 11.55 -10.67
CA ILE A 127 -7.75 10.93 -11.36
C ILE A 127 -8.60 10.16 -10.35
N ASP A 128 -8.07 9.04 -9.85
CA ASP A 128 -8.74 8.19 -8.86
C ASP A 128 -7.83 7.81 -7.68
N ARG A 129 -6.63 8.38 -7.62
CA ARG A 129 -5.66 8.18 -6.53
C ARG A 129 -5.25 9.50 -5.89
N ALA A 130 -5.25 9.52 -4.56
CA ALA A 130 -4.71 10.64 -3.80
C ALA A 130 -3.17 10.62 -3.83
N LYS A 131 -2.54 11.79 -3.92
CA LYS A 131 -1.07 11.98 -3.91
C LYS A 131 -0.40 11.29 -2.72
N GLY A 132 -1.06 11.25 -1.56
CA GLY A 132 -0.57 10.60 -0.35
C GLY A 132 -0.46 9.07 -0.42
N THR A 133 -0.98 8.43 -1.47
CA THR A 133 -0.94 6.97 -1.63
C THR A 133 0.41 6.47 -2.15
N TYR A 134 1.06 7.26 -3.03
CA TYR A 134 2.28 6.84 -3.73
C TYR A 134 3.52 6.64 -2.84
N PRO A 135 3.79 7.48 -1.82
CA PRO A 135 4.98 7.32 -0.98
C PRO A 135 5.14 5.89 -0.41
N GLY A 136 4.05 5.24 0.02
CA GLY A 136 4.10 3.87 0.54
C GLY A 136 4.60 2.85 -0.49
N TYR A 137 4.20 3.00 -1.77
CA TYR A 137 4.67 2.16 -2.87
C TYR A 137 6.14 2.43 -3.20
N HIS A 138 6.51 3.70 -3.23
CA HIS A 138 7.89 4.11 -3.50
C HIS A 138 8.86 3.57 -2.45
N TYR A 139 8.56 3.74 -1.16
CA TYR A 139 9.42 3.21 -0.09
C TYR A 139 9.46 1.69 -0.08
N MET A 140 8.32 1.01 -0.27
CA MET A 140 8.30 -0.45 -0.41
C MET A 140 9.21 -0.92 -1.54
N ARG A 141 9.16 -0.27 -2.71
CA ARG A 141 10.01 -0.59 -3.87
C ARG A 141 11.50 -0.41 -3.55
N LEU A 142 11.86 0.68 -2.85
CA LEU A 142 13.24 0.90 -2.42
C LEU A 142 13.71 -0.19 -1.46
N THR A 143 12.92 -0.50 -0.43
CA THR A 143 13.22 -1.55 0.55
C THR A 143 13.31 -2.92 -0.11
N LEU A 144 12.42 -3.24 -1.04
CA LEU A 144 12.44 -4.51 -1.77
C LEU A 144 13.72 -4.64 -2.63
N GLY A 145 14.09 -3.59 -3.35
CA GLY A 145 15.32 -3.58 -4.12
C GLY A 145 16.58 -3.67 -3.25
N GLU A 146 16.57 -3.08 -2.06
CA GLU A 146 17.66 -3.21 -1.08
C GLU A 146 17.76 -4.63 -0.55
N PHE A 147 16.63 -5.23 -0.16
CA PHE A 147 16.55 -6.63 0.28
C PHE A 147 17.11 -7.60 -0.78
N ILE A 148 16.68 -7.47 -2.04
CA ILE A 148 17.14 -8.35 -3.13
C ILE A 148 18.66 -8.24 -3.31
N ARG A 149 19.19 -7.01 -3.31
CA ARG A 149 20.64 -6.77 -3.41
C ARG A 149 21.39 -7.31 -2.19
N HIS A 150 20.84 -7.16 -1.00
CA HIS A 150 21.48 -7.59 0.24
C HIS A 150 21.51 -9.11 0.37
N ARG A 151 20.36 -9.77 0.18
CA ARG A 151 20.17 -11.20 0.47
C ARG A 151 20.49 -12.12 -0.71
N TYR A 152 20.20 -11.70 -1.94
CA TYR A 152 20.37 -12.52 -3.15
C TYR A 152 21.55 -12.07 -4.03
N LYS A 153 22.19 -10.94 -3.72
CA LYS A 153 23.34 -10.39 -4.46
C LYS A 153 23.09 -10.19 -5.96
N VAL A 154 21.84 -9.97 -6.34
CA VAL A 154 21.41 -9.68 -7.72
C VAL A 154 20.64 -8.36 -7.76
N LYS A 155 20.46 -7.81 -8.96
CA LYS A 155 19.68 -6.59 -9.16
C LYS A 155 18.17 -6.83 -9.16
N ASP A 156 17.75 -8.04 -9.54
CA ASP A 156 16.36 -8.40 -9.75
C ASP A 156 16.19 -9.93 -9.71
N LEU A 157 14.93 -10.39 -9.60
CA LEU A 157 14.54 -11.79 -9.57
C LEU A 157 13.41 -12.05 -10.56
N ALA A 158 13.48 -13.16 -11.29
CA ALA A 158 12.34 -13.68 -12.04
C ALA A 158 11.30 -14.26 -11.06
N PHE A 159 10.01 -14.19 -11.41
CA PHE A 159 8.94 -14.72 -10.55
C PHE A 159 9.09 -16.21 -10.22
N GLY A 160 9.62 -17.00 -11.16
CA GLY A 160 9.90 -18.42 -10.91
C GLY A 160 10.97 -18.70 -9.83
N GLN A 161 11.73 -17.69 -9.40
CA GLN A 161 12.73 -17.79 -8.35
C GLN A 161 12.16 -17.46 -6.96
N LEU A 162 10.93 -16.95 -6.87
CA LEU A 162 10.31 -16.60 -5.60
C LEU A 162 9.77 -17.86 -4.92
N THR A 163 10.20 -18.08 -3.68
CA THR A 163 9.70 -19.11 -2.77
C THR A 163 8.78 -18.49 -1.73
N GLU A 164 8.09 -19.32 -0.94
CA GLU A 164 7.38 -18.82 0.25
C GLU A 164 8.36 -18.24 1.28
N GLN A 165 9.53 -18.87 1.43
CA GLN A 165 10.61 -18.38 2.29
C GLN A 165 11.08 -16.96 1.91
N PHE A 166 11.05 -16.59 0.63
CA PHE A 166 11.36 -15.21 0.20
C PHE A 166 10.50 -14.18 0.94
N ILE A 167 9.22 -14.47 1.17
CA ILE A 167 8.28 -13.55 1.82
C ILE A 167 8.61 -13.41 3.30
N HIS A 168 8.91 -14.53 3.97
CA HIS A 168 9.36 -14.53 5.37
C HIS A 168 10.69 -13.79 5.54
N ASP A 169 11.66 -14.02 4.66
CA ASP A 169 12.94 -13.34 4.67
C ASP A 169 12.79 -11.83 4.42
N TYR A 170 11.89 -11.42 3.52
CA TYR A 170 11.60 -10.00 3.30
C TYR A 170 10.95 -9.36 4.53
N GLN A 171 10.01 -10.07 5.18
CA GLN A 171 9.42 -9.61 6.44
C GLN A 171 10.49 -9.41 7.50
N ALA A 172 11.35 -10.43 7.74
CA ALA A 172 12.43 -10.38 8.72
C ALA A 172 13.40 -9.23 8.43
N PHE A 173 13.82 -9.07 7.17
CA PHE A 173 14.65 -7.94 6.76
C PHE A 173 14.00 -6.59 7.11
N ALA A 174 12.70 -6.42 6.81
CA ALA A 174 12.01 -5.17 7.08
C ALA A 174 11.81 -4.90 8.59
N THR A 175 11.58 -5.94 9.40
CA THR A 175 11.39 -5.78 10.86
C THR A 175 12.71 -5.67 11.62
N GLU A 176 13.66 -6.56 11.36
CA GLU A 176 14.86 -6.76 12.18
C GLU A 176 16.03 -5.90 11.68
N GLU A 177 16.26 -5.85 10.36
CA GLU A 177 17.38 -5.10 9.80
C GLU A 177 17.03 -3.63 9.55
N LYS A 178 15.83 -3.34 9.04
CA LYS A 178 15.37 -1.96 8.81
C LYS A 178 14.69 -1.32 10.02
N GLY A 179 14.31 -2.11 11.03
CA GLY A 179 13.63 -1.61 12.22
C GLY A 179 12.24 -1.03 11.95
N TYR A 180 11.56 -1.45 10.88
CA TYR A 180 10.23 -0.92 10.57
C TYR A 180 9.16 -1.46 11.52
N ALA A 181 8.24 -0.58 11.91
CA ALA A 181 7.06 -0.97 12.66
C ALA A 181 6.22 -2.00 11.89
N ILE A 182 5.59 -2.94 12.62
CA ILE A 182 4.80 -4.05 12.05
C ILE A 182 3.73 -3.55 11.06
N ASP A 183 3.05 -2.44 11.33
CA ASP A 183 2.05 -1.89 10.41
C ASP A 183 2.66 -1.44 9.07
N THR A 184 3.87 -0.90 9.09
CA THR A 184 4.62 -0.51 7.89
C THR A 184 5.00 -1.76 7.09
N VAL A 185 5.52 -2.79 7.77
CA VAL A 185 5.88 -4.07 7.14
C VAL A 185 4.65 -4.77 6.55
N ARG A 186 3.53 -4.78 7.28
CA ARG A 186 2.25 -5.27 6.77
C ARG A 186 1.81 -4.53 5.51
N HIS A 187 1.98 -3.20 5.46
CA HIS A 187 1.67 -2.41 4.27
C HIS A 187 2.58 -2.79 3.09
N HIS A 188 3.88 -2.94 3.31
CA HIS A 188 4.83 -3.38 2.29
C HIS A 188 4.46 -4.77 1.75
N LEU A 189 4.18 -5.73 2.63
CA LEU A 189 3.76 -7.08 2.27
C LEU A 189 2.43 -7.09 1.51
N ALA A 190 1.49 -6.21 1.84
CA ALA A 190 0.24 -6.08 1.10
C ALA A 190 0.47 -5.58 -0.34
N ILE A 191 1.41 -4.65 -0.55
CA ILE A 191 1.77 -4.19 -1.89
C ILE A 191 2.51 -5.30 -2.66
N LEU A 192 3.46 -5.99 -2.03
CA LEU A 192 4.17 -7.12 -2.64
C LEU A 192 3.19 -8.23 -3.03
N LYS A 193 2.20 -8.54 -2.17
CA LYS A 193 1.10 -9.47 -2.47
C LYS A 193 0.30 -9.04 -3.70
N LYS A 194 0.01 -7.74 -3.85
CA LYS A 194 -0.66 -7.18 -5.04
C LYS A 194 0.18 -7.39 -6.31
N ILE A 195 1.49 -7.13 -6.25
CA ILE A 195 2.42 -7.31 -7.36
C ILE A 195 2.48 -8.78 -7.79
N CYS A 196 2.70 -9.71 -6.86
CA CYS A 196 2.73 -11.14 -7.15
C CYS A 196 1.41 -11.66 -7.72
N ARG A 197 0.26 -11.19 -7.19
CA ARG A 197 -1.06 -11.55 -7.74
C ARG A 197 -1.25 -11.04 -9.17
N LEU A 198 -0.80 -9.82 -9.46
CA LEU A 198 -0.91 -9.26 -10.81
C LEU A 198 0.00 -9.99 -11.80
N ALA A 199 1.21 -10.37 -11.37
CA ALA A 199 2.12 -11.18 -12.17
C ALA A 199 1.53 -12.56 -12.50
N TYR A 200 0.90 -13.23 -11.53
CA TYR A 200 0.18 -14.48 -11.76
C TYR A 200 -0.97 -14.31 -12.77
N LYS A 201 -1.82 -13.29 -12.58
CA LYS A 201 -2.94 -13.01 -13.50
C LYS A 201 -2.50 -12.71 -14.94
N LYS A 202 -1.32 -12.10 -15.12
CA LYS A 202 -0.76 -11.80 -16.44
C LYS A 202 0.07 -12.93 -17.04
N GLY A 203 0.16 -14.10 -16.37
CA GLY A 203 0.95 -15.24 -16.84
C GLY A 203 2.46 -15.10 -16.66
N TYR A 204 2.94 -14.08 -15.96
CA TYR A 204 4.37 -13.90 -15.66
C TYR A 204 4.86 -14.80 -14.51
N SER A 205 3.95 -15.29 -13.68
CA SER A 205 4.22 -16.32 -12.67
C SER A 205 3.24 -17.47 -12.82
N GLU A 206 3.76 -18.69 -12.75
CA GLU A 206 2.96 -19.92 -12.69
C GLU A 206 2.33 -20.15 -11.30
N LYS A 207 2.80 -19.43 -10.26
CA LYS A 207 2.43 -19.67 -8.86
C LYS A 207 1.89 -18.41 -8.19
N CYS A 208 0.91 -18.60 -7.31
CA CYS A 208 0.42 -17.56 -6.42
C CYS A 208 1.23 -17.54 -5.11
N HIS A 209 2.35 -16.81 -5.07
CA HIS A 209 3.31 -16.86 -3.96
C HIS A 209 2.74 -16.53 -2.56
N PHE A 210 1.64 -15.78 -2.47
CA PHE A 210 1.00 -15.39 -1.21
C PHE A 210 -0.24 -16.23 -0.84
N GLN A 211 -0.39 -17.42 -1.43
CA GLN A 211 -1.57 -18.27 -1.22
C GLN A 211 -1.69 -18.75 0.23
N HIS A 212 -0.57 -19.17 0.84
CA HIS A 212 -0.53 -19.70 2.21
C HIS A 212 0.03 -18.70 3.23
N PHE A 213 0.45 -17.51 2.77
CA PHE A 213 0.99 -16.46 3.63
C PHE A 213 -0.09 -15.52 4.16
N ALA A 214 -0.27 -15.53 5.47
CA ALA A 214 -1.08 -14.56 6.20
C ALA A 214 -0.28 -13.29 6.49
N LEU A 215 -0.87 -12.13 6.18
CA LEU A 215 -0.24 -10.85 6.56
C LEU A 215 -0.22 -10.72 8.09
N PRO A 216 0.81 -10.06 8.66
CA PRO A 216 0.84 -9.74 10.08
C PRO A 216 -0.46 -9.07 10.54
N LYS A 217 -0.90 -9.40 11.76
CA LYS A 217 -2.07 -8.73 12.37
C LYS A 217 -1.78 -7.24 12.49
N GLN A 218 -2.81 -6.44 12.19
CA GLN A 218 -2.74 -5.00 12.39
C GLN A 218 -2.64 -4.72 13.89
N SER A 219 -1.80 -3.76 14.29
CA SER A 219 -1.78 -3.34 15.69
C SER A 219 -3.09 -2.65 16.05
N GLU A 220 -3.73 -3.08 17.13
CA GLU A 220 -4.83 -2.35 17.73
C GLU A 220 -4.26 -1.14 18.47
N ARG A 221 -4.57 0.06 17.97
CA ARG A 221 -4.18 1.30 18.62
C ARG A 221 -5.39 1.90 19.29
N THR A 222 -5.28 2.17 20.57
CA THR A 222 -6.27 2.94 21.31
C THR A 222 -6.39 4.33 20.68
N PRO A 223 -7.60 4.81 20.35
CA PRO A 223 -7.77 6.16 19.84
C PRO A 223 -7.15 7.17 20.80
N ARG A 224 -6.36 8.09 20.25
CA ARG A 224 -5.69 9.14 21.04
C ARG A 224 -6.64 10.32 21.30
N ALA A 225 -7.87 10.05 21.75
CA ALA A 225 -8.80 11.09 22.15
C ALA A 225 -8.25 11.89 23.34
N LEU A 226 -8.63 13.16 23.44
CA LEU A 226 -8.28 14.00 24.57
C LEU A 226 -9.11 13.63 25.80
N SER A 227 -8.51 13.77 26.98
CA SER A 227 -9.30 13.89 28.22
C SER A 227 -10.03 15.24 28.23
N ARG A 228 -11.11 15.33 29.03
CA ARG A 228 -11.82 16.58 29.28
C ARG A 228 -10.87 17.70 29.72
N GLU A 229 -9.99 17.41 30.67
CA GLU A 229 -9.01 18.38 31.18
C GLU A 229 -8.06 18.88 30.07
N SER A 230 -7.51 17.99 29.23
CA SER A 230 -6.63 18.41 28.14
C SER A 230 -7.38 19.19 27.06
N PHE A 231 -8.62 18.83 26.77
CA PHE A 231 -9.47 19.58 25.86
C PHE A 231 -9.71 21.01 26.38
N GLU A 232 -10.07 21.16 27.64
CA GLU A 232 -10.30 22.47 28.28
C GLU A 232 -9.02 23.31 28.31
N LYS A 233 -7.87 22.72 28.67
CA LYS A 233 -6.57 23.40 28.60
C LYS A 233 -6.25 23.90 27.19
N ILE A 234 -6.53 23.13 26.14
CA ILE A 234 -6.31 23.59 24.75
C ILE A 234 -7.32 24.67 24.36
N ARG A 235 -8.58 24.56 24.79
CA ARG A 235 -9.63 25.55 24.50
C ARG A 235 -9.28 26.90 25.09
N ASP A 236 -8.83 26.88 26.35
CA ASP A 236 -8.66 28.06 27.19
C ASP A 236 -7.22 28.59 27.19
N VAL A 237 -6.30 27.93 26.46
CA VAL A 237 -4.90 28.37 26.37
C VAL A 237 -4.81 29.81 25.85
N GLU A 238 -4.12 30.65 26.60
CA GLU A 238 -3.83 32.02 26.21
C GLU A 238 -2.74 32.03 25.13
N ILE A 239 -3.06 32.67 24.00
CA ILE A 239 -2.14 32.83 22.87
C ILE A 239 -1.97 34.32 22.63
N PRO A 240 -0.74 34.86 22.67
CA PRO A 240 -0.50 36.26 22.39
C PRO A 240 -1.08 36.68 21.03
N ALA A 241 -1.75 37.84 20.98
CA ALA A 241 -2.50 38.30 19.80
C ALA A 241 -1.69 38.39 18.50
N TYR A 242 -0.37 38.59 18.60
CA TYR A 242 0.52 38.60 17.44
C TYR A 242 0.71 37.21 16.81
N ARG A 243 0.43 36.11 17.52
CA ARG A 243 0.58 34.72 17.05
C ARG A 243 -0.66 34.20 16.32
N LYS A 244 -1.13 34.96 15.31
CA LYS A 244 -2.36 34.66 14.54
C LYS A 244 -2.44 33.23 14.01
N SER A 245 -1.31 32.65 13.55
CA SER A 245 -1.29 31.28 13.03
C SER A 245 -1.45 30.20 14.11
N HIS A 246 -1.05 30.47 15.36
CA HIS A 246 -1.26 29.56 16.49
C HIS A 246 -2.73 29.58 16.94
N MET A 247 -3.34 30.78 16.97
CA MET A 247 -4.77 30.93 17.22
C MET A 247 -5.58 30.17 16.16
N LEU A 248 -5.26 30.36 14.87
CA LEU A 248 -5.92 29.62 13.79
C LEU A 248 -5.71 28.10 13.92
N ALA A 249 -4.51 27.65 14.31
CA ALA A 249 -4.26 26.23 14.54
C ALA A 249 -5.12 25.65 15.67
N ARG A 250 -5.23 26.37 16.79
CA ARG A 250 -6.09 26.01 17.93
C ARG A 250 -7.55 25.98 17.50
N ASP A 251 -8.01 27.00 16.81
CA ASP A 251 -9.40 27.14 16.42
C ASP A 251 -9.81 26.11 15.36
N LEU A 252 -8.94 25.78 14.40
CA LEU A 252 -9.14 24.65 13.48
C LEU A 252 -9.19 23.30 14.23
N PHE A 253 -8.39 23.14 15.29
CA PHE A 253 -8.39 21.94 16.13
C PHE A 253 -9.70 21.83 16.93
N LEU A 254 -10.14 22.92 17.56
CA LEU A 254 -11.41 22.97 18.28
C LEU A 254 -12.60 22.75 17.35
N PHE A 255 -12.60 23.36 16.17
CA PHE A 255 -13.62 23.11 15.15
C PHE A 255 -13.72 21.61 14.82
N ALA A 256 -12.58 20.92 14.65
CA ALA A 256 -12.57 19.48 14.45
C ALA A 256 -13.01 18.68 15.69
N CYS A 257 -12.79 19.19 16.91
CA CYS A 257 -13.34 18.59 18.13
C CYS A 257 -14.87 18.69 18.16
N TYR A 258 -15.46 19.76 17.62
CA TYR A 258 -16.91 19.97 17.61
C TYR A 258 -17.63 19.35 16.41
N THR A 259 -16.91 18.99 15.35
CA THR A 259 -17.51 18.54 14.08
C THR A 259 -16.99 17.20 13.59
N GLY A 260 -15.88 16.71 14.13
CA GLY A 260 -15.20 15.50 13.66
C GLY A 260 -14.53 15.65 12.30
N VAL A 261 -14.47 16.85 11.72
CA VAL A 261 -13.91 17.09 10.37
C VAL A 261 -12.41 16.81 10.34
N SER A 262 -11.91 16.15 9.29
CA SER A 262 -10.47 15.91 9.14
C SER A 262 -9.77 17.14 8.57
N TYR A 263 -8.47 17.33 8.83
CA TYR A 263 -7.74 18.52 8.35
C TYR A 263 -7.88 18.71 6.84
N ALA A 264 -7.78 17.62 6.06
CA ALA A 264 -7.87 17.68 4.61
C ALA A 264 -9.23 18.21 4.13
N ASP A 265 -10.29 17.92 4.89
CA ASP A 265 -11.65 18.37 4.61
C ASP A 265 -11.85 19.82 5.14
N ALA A 266 -11.39 20.11 6.36
CA ALA A 266 -11.54 21.41 7.03
C ALA A 266 -10.95 22.59 6.23
N VAL A 267 -9.86 22.36 5.50
CA VAL A 267 -9.23 23.39 4.64
C VAL A 267 -9.80 23.44 3.22
N SER A 268 -10.89 22.73 2.94
CA SER A 268 -11.55 22.72 1.63
C SER A 268 -13.07 22.86 1.67
N ILE A 269 -13.68 22.82 2.85
CA ILE A 269 -15.10 23.10 2.99
C ILE A 269 -15.38 24.58 2.68
N THR A 270 -16.47 24.81 1.97
CA THR A 270 -16.95 26.12 1.50
C THR A 270 -18.37 26.37 2.02
N ASP A 271 -18.91 27.55 1.75
CA ASP A 271 -20.30 27.88 2.11
C ASP A 271 -21.32 26.92 1.46
N GLU A 272 -21.01 26.32 0.31
CA GLU A 272 -21.87 25.32 -0.34
C GLU A 272 -22.04 24.03 0.48
N ASN A 273 -21.16 23.79 1.45
CA ASN A 273 -21.27 22.66 2.36
C ASN A 273 -22.15 22.95 3.57
N LEU A 274 -22.61 24.19 3.74
CA LEU A 274 -23.51 24.60 4.82
C LEU A 274 -24.97 24.49 4.38
N TYR A 275 -25.78 23.84 5.21
CA TYR A 275 -27.20 23.60 4.93
C TYR A 275 -28.03 23.93 6.17
N THR A 276 -29.02 24.81 6.02
CA THR A 276 -29.99 25.10 7.07
C THR A 276 -31.19 24.17 6.91
N ASP A 277 -31.55 23.44 7.96
CA ASP A 277 -32.76 22.63 7.98
C ASP A 277 -34.03 23.47 8.23
N ASP A 278 -35.19 22.85 8.12
CA ASP A 278 -36.49 23.51 8.28
C ASP A 278 -36.70 24.11 9.69
N ASN A 279 -35.92 23.67 10.68
CA ASN A 279 -35.94 24.17 12.06
C ASN A 279 -34.90 25.28 12.28
N GLY A 280 -34.24 25.77 11.23
CA GLY A 280 -33.23 26.83 11.32
C GLY A 280 -31.86 26.37 11.82
N ALA A 281 -31.65 25.07 12.01
CA ALA A 281 -30.35 24.54 12.44
C ALA A 281 -29.38 24.40 11.25
N LEU A 282 -28.14 24.83 11.45
CA LEU A 282 -27.09 24.72 10.43
C LEU A 282 -26.37 23.37 10.51
N TRP A 283 -26.18 22.76 9.36
CA TRP A 283 -25.50 21.49 9.16
C TRP A 283 -24.31 21.67 8.23
N LEU A 284 -23.24 20.93 8.51
CA LEU A 284 -22.12 20.77 7.59
C LEU A 284 -22.25 19.41 6.89
N LYS A 285 -22.47 19.45 5.57
CA LYS A 285 -22.64 18.27 4.71
C LYS A 285 -21.58 18.28 3.61
N TYR A 286 -20.75 17.24 3.56
CA TYR A 286 -19.65 17.16 2.60
C TYR A 286 -19.31 15.72 2.22
N ARG A 287 -18.59 15.54 1.11
CA ARG A 287 -17.93 14.28 0.77
C ARG A 287 -16.48 14.34 1.23
N ARG A 288 -16.04 13.28 1.90
CA ARG A 288 -14.68 13.22 2.44
C ARG A 288 -13.64 13.06 1.34
N LYS A 289 -12.60 13.88 1.34
CA LYS A 289 -11.50 13.79 0.36
C LYS A 289 -10.76 12.46 0.33
N LYS A 290 -10.82 11.68 1.42
CA LYS A 290 -10.09 10.40 1.53
C LYS A 290 -10.77 9.28 0.72
N ASN A 291 -12.11 9.25 0.71
CA ASN A 291 -12.88 8.09 0.26
C ASN A 291 -14.26 8.44 -0.32
N GLU A 292 -14.57 9.72 -0.51
CA GLU A 292 -15.82 10.23 -1.09
C GLU A 292 -17.11 9.87 -0.34
N HIS A 293 -17.00 9.30 0.87
CA HIS A 293 -18.17 9.02 1.70
C HIS A 293 -18.78 10.32 2.23
N ARG A 294 -20.10 10.34 2.32
CA ARG A 294 -20.86 11.47 2.85
C ARG A 294 -20.67 11.56 4.36
N ALA A 295 -20.30 12.74 4.83
CA ALA A 295 -20.30 13.13 6.23
C ALA A 295 -21.33 14.25 6.41
N SER A 296 -22.07 14.20 7.53
CA SER A 296 -23.14 15.16 7.83
C SER A 296 -23.17 15.39 9.33
N VAL A 297 -22.88 16.60 9.77
CA VAL A 297 -22.84 16.94 11.20
C VAL A 297 -23.66 18.20 11.45
N LYS A 298 -24.53 18.15 12.45
CA LYS A 298 -25.25 19.33 12.95
C LYS A 298 -24.24 20.20 13.70
N LEU A 299 -24.16 21.49 13.37
CA LEU A 299 -23.15 22.36 13.96
C LEU A 299 -23.54 22.78 15.37
N LEU A 300 -22.62 22.58 16.31
CA LEU A 300 -22.73 23.06 17.68
C LEU A 300 -22.54 24.58 17.74
N PRO A 301 -23.10 25.29 18.74
CA PRO A 301 -22.93 26.74 18.90
C PRO A 301 -21.46 27.19 18.86
N GLU A 302 -20.55 26.42 19.44
CA GLU A 302 -19.12 26.69 19.46
C GLU A 302 -18.49 26.58 18.06
N ALA A 303 -18.96 25.63 17.25
CA ALA A 303 -18.53 25.52 15.86
C ALA A 303 -19.05 26.70 15.02
N LEU A 304 -20.27 27.15 15.26
CA LEU A 304 -20.86 28.32 14.61
C LEU A 304 -20.09 29.61 14.96
N ALA A 305 -19.72 29.79 16.24
CA ALA A 305 -18.92 30.92 16.68
C ALA A 305 -17.56 30.96 15.98
N LEU A 306 -16.93 29.80 15.76
CA LEU A 306 -15.68 29.70 15.00
C LEU A 306 -15.87 30.04 13.52
N LEU A 307 -16.96 29.60 12.89
CA LEU A 307 -17.27 29.97 11.51
C LEU A 307 -17.46 31.47 11.37
N GLU A 308 -18.24 32.10 12.25
CA GLU A 308 -18.48 33.55 12.20
C GLU A 308 -17.19 34.35 12.46
N LYS A 309 -16.35 33.91 13.42
CA LYS A 309 -15.06 34.54 13.71
C LYS A 309 -14.13 34.63 12.48
N TYR A 310 -14.16 33.61 11.63
CA TYR A 310 -13.27 33.53 10.46
C TYR A 310 -13.95 33.91 9.16
N LYS A 311 -15.23 34.28 9.17
CA LYS A 311 -16.01 34.61 7.99
C LYS A 311 -15.37 35.73 7.18
N ASP A 312 -15.25 35.48 5.88
CA ASP A 312 -14.59 36.38 4.96
C ASP A 312 -15.19 36.19 3.56
N LYS A 313 -15.95 37.19 3.09
CA LYS A 313 -16.64 37.13 1.79
C LYS A 313 -15.70 37.10 0.59
N THR A 314 -14.42 37.40 0.79
CA THR A 314 -13.41 37.36 -0.28
C THR A 314 -12.78 35.98 -0.44
N ARG A 315 -13.03 35.07 0.51
CA ARG A 315 -12.45 33.73 0.54
C ARG A 315 -13.52 32.67 0.30
N GLU A 316 -13.20 31.72 -0.58
CA GLU A 316 -14.11 30.60 -0.91
C GLU A 316 -14.27 29.58 0.24
N THR A 317 -13.21 29.36 1.02
CA THR A 317 -13.18 28.36 2.10
C THR A 317 -13.61 28.95 3.44
N LEU A 318 -14.27 28.14 4.27
CA LEU A 318 -14.79 28.58 5.57
C LEU A 318 -13.69 29.08 6.52
N PHE A 319 -12.48 28.53 6.45
CA PHE A 319 -11.33 28.94 7.27
C PHE A 319 -10.14 29.37 6.43
N PRO A 320 -9.27 30.28 6.92
CA PRO A 320 -8.01 30.58 6.27
C PRO A 320 -7.12 29.34 6.13
N LEU A 321 -6.39 29.24 5.01
CA LEU A 321 -5.51 28.10 4.77
C LEU A 321 -4.27 28.15 5.67
N LEU A 322 -4.19 27.21 6.61
CA LEU A 322 -2.96 26.93 7.36
C LEU A 322 -2.30 25.66 6.83
N ARG A 323 -1.17 25.79 6.13
CA ARG A 323 -0.45 24.65 5.54
C ARG A 323 -0.15 23.56 6.57
N TRP A 324 -0.28 22.30 6.16
CA TRP A 324 -0.12 21.12 7.03
C TRP A 324 1.18 21.10 7.85
N SER A 325 2.31 21.50 7.25
CA SER A 325 3.60 21.58 7.94
C SER A 325 3.57 22.56 9.12
N ASN A 326 2.93 23.72 8.92
CA ASN A 326 2.78 24.75 9.93
C ASN A 326 1.77 24.30 11.00
N LEU A 327 0.62 23.75 10.60
CA LEU A 327 -0.35 23.19 11.53
C LEU A 327 0.30 22.15 12.44
N ARG A 328 1.04 21.19 11.88
CA ARG A 328 1.73 20.15 12.67
C ARG A 328 2.71 20.75 13.68
N ARG A 329 3.48 21.77 13.29
CA ARG A 329 4.39 22.49 14.20
C ARG A 329 3.60 23.23 15.29
N HIS A 330 2.50 23.88 14.92
CA HIS A 330 1.66 24.60 15.87
C HIS A 330 0.94 23.66 16.84
N MET A 331 0.53 22.45 16.45
CA MET A 331 -0.04 21.47 17.38
C MET A 331 0.94 21.14 18.52
N LYS A 332 2.22 20.96 18.21
CA LYS A 332 3.27 20.76 19.24
C LYS A 332 3.43 21.98 20.14
N ALA A 333 3.42 23.17 19.55
CA ALA A 333 3.50 24.41 20.32
C ALA A 333 2.28 24.60 21.24
N LEU A 334 1.07 24.26 20.78
CA LEU A 334 -0.15 24.33 21.57
C LEU A 334 -0.13 23.34 22.74
N ALA A 335 0.35 22.11 22.52
CA ALA A 335 0.54 21.15 23.61
C ALA A 335 1.44 21.72 24.70
N ALA A 336 2.57 22.30 24.32
CA ALA A 336 3.51 22.92 25.24
C ALA A 336 2.89 24.12 25.98
N LEU A 337 2.20 25.01 25.27
CA LEU A 337 1.53 26.18 25.86
C LEU A 337 0.41 25.78 26.83
N ALA A 338 -0.31 24.71 26.52
CA ALA A 338 -1.40 24.18 27.35
C ALA A 338 -0.90 23.28 28.50
N GLY A 339 0.41 23.07 28.65
CA GLY A 339 0.97 22.21 29.69
C GLY A 339 0.63 20.72 29.52
N ILE A 340 0.39 20.28 28.28
CA ILE A 340 0.08 18.89 27.94
C ILE A 340 1.39 18.14 27.68
N LYS A 341 1.63 17.05 28.43
CA LYS A 341 2.85 16.24 28.34
C LYS A 341 2.96 15.46 27.02
N ASP A 342 1.82 15.07 26.45
CA ASP A 342 1.77 14.26 25.23
C ASP A 342 1.84 15.10 23.95
N ASP A 343 2.40 14.50 22.90
CA ASP A 343 2.40 15.06 21.54
C ASP A 343 0.96 15.22 21.01
N LEU A 344 0.55 16.47 20.75
CA LEU A 344 -0.74 16.79 20.13
C LEU A 344 -0.69 16.66 18.60
N CYS A 345 -1.69 15.99 18.01
CA CYS A 345 -1.88 15.92 16.57
C CYS A 345 -3.33 16.22 16.18
N TYR A 346 -3.52 16.78 14.99
CA TYR A 346 -4.85 17.22 14.54
C TYR A 346 -5.89 16.09 14.52
N HIS A 347 -5.49 14.85 14.22
CA HIS A 347 -6.45 13.74 14.17
C HIS A 347 -7.05 13.39 15.53
N GLN A 348 -6.38 13.77 16.64
CA GLN A 348 -6.93 13.63 17.98
C GLN A 348 -8.21 14.45 18.16
N ALA A 349 -8.37 15.58 17.45
CA ALA A 349 -9.61 16.35 17.49
C ALA A 349 -10.81 15.52 17.02
N ARG A 350 -10.65 14.82 15.89
CA ARG A 350 -11.70 13.92 15.36
C ARG A 350 -11.99 12.75 16.30
N HIS A 351 -10.95 12.16 16.92
CA HIS A 351 -11.16 11.13 17.94
C HIS A 351 -11.90 11.69 19.16
N SER A 352 -11.59 12.93 19.56
CA SER A 352 -12.23 13.61 20.70
C SER A 352 -13.69 13.97 20.38
N PHE A 353 -14.00 14.37 19.14
CA PHE A 353 -15.40 14.51 18.71
C PHE A 353 -16.17 13.20 18.89
N ALA A 354 -15.59 12.10 18.38
CA ALA A 354 -16.23 10.78 18.38
C ALA A 354 -16.39 10.18 19.78
N SER A 355 -15.50 10.51 20.71
CA SER A 355 -15.50 9.97 22.08
C SER A 355 -16.05 10.99 23.07
N LEU A 356 -15.25 11.98 23.45
CA LEU A 356 -15.55 12.99 24.47
C LEU A 356 -16.80 13.82 24.17
N ILE A 357 -16.99 14.29 22.94
CA ILE A 357 -18.10 15.22 22.62
C ILE A 357 -19.42 14.49 22.35
N THR A 358 -19.37 13.31 21.72
CA THR A 358 -20.58 12.61 21.27
C THR A 358 -20.87 11.34 22.06
N LEU A 359 -19.96 10.36 22.04
CA LEU A 359 -20.19 9.08 22.69
C LEU A 359 -20.37 9.22 24.21
N GLU A 360 -19.53 10.02 24.89
CA GLU A 360 -19.68 10.29 26.33
C GLU A 360 -21.00 11.01 26.64
N ALA A 361 -21.50 11.84 25.72
CA ALA A 361 -22.81 12.49 25.81
C ALA A 361 -23.99 11.58 25.45
N GLY A 362 -23.75 10.30 25.11
CA GLY A 362 -24.80 9.31 24.84
C GLY A 362 -25.31 9.28 23.40
N VAL A 363 -24.56 9.86 22.44
CA VAL A 363 -24.91 9.73 21.01
C VAL A 363 -24.63 8.29 20.55
N PRO A 364 -25.59 7.60 19.92
CA PRO A 364 -25.40 6.24 19.42
C PRO A 364 -24.23 6.12 18.43
N ILE A 365 -23.52 4.98 18.47
CA ILE A 365 -22.33 4.77 17.67
C ILE A 365 -22.60 4.77 16.16
N GLU A 366 -23.77 4.30 15.74
CA GLU A 366 -24.25 4.31 14.35
C GLU A 366 -24.38 5.75 13.84
N THR A 367 -24.92 6.62 14.69
CA THR A 367 -25.07 8.05 14.42
C THR A 367 -23.71 8.71 14.28
N ILE A 368 -22.78 8.44 15.20
CA ILE A 368 -21.40 8.95 15.13
C ILE A 368 -20.71 8.45 13.85
N SER A 369 -20.87 7.18 13.52
CA SER A 369 -20.30 6.56 12.30
C SER A 369 -20.77 7.30 11.03
N ARG A 370 -22.07 7.62 10.98
CA ARG A 370 -22.67 8.39 9.87
C ARG A 370 -22.19 9.84 9.84
N MET A 371 -22.13 10.50 10.99
CA MET A 371 -21.61 11.89 11.10
C MET A 371 -20.18 11.99 10.59
N LEU A 372 -19.37 10.99 10.92
CA LEU A 372 -17.97 10.91 10.54
C LEU A 372 -17.75 10.40 9.10
N GLY A 373 -18.77 9.87 8.42
CA GLY A 373 -18.63 9.30 7.08
C GLY A 373 -17.71 8.06 7.06
N HIS A 374 -17.85 7.18 8.05
CA HIS A 374 -17.21 5.86 8.05
C HIS A 374 -18.04 4.88 7.21
N SER A 375 -17.38 4.11 6.35
CA SER A 375 -18.02 3.04 5.57
C SER A 375 -18.24 1.77 6.37
N ASP A 376 -17.43 1.56 7.42
CA ASP A 376 -17.49 0.40 8.30
C ASP A 376 -17.60 0.89 9.74
N ILE A 377 -18.62 0.40 10.44
CA ILE A 377 -18.88 0.71 11.84
C ILE A 377 -17.74 0.26 12.76
N SER A 378 -16.96 -0.76 12.36
CA SER A 378 -15.76 -1.20 13.09
C SER A 378 -14.75 -0.07 13.31
N THR A 379 -14.69 0.89 12.38
CA THR A 379 -13.84 2.08 12.49
C THR A 379 -14.31 3.04 13.59
N THR A 380 -15.59 3.00 13.96
CA THR A 380 -16.15 3.78 15.06
C THR A 380 -16.11 2.99 16.37
N GLN A 381 -16.15 1.65 16.32
CA GLN A 381 -16.08 0.78 17.51
C GLN A 381 -14.80 0.95 18.30
N VAL A 382 -13.70 1.39 17.66
CA VAL A 382 -12.46 1.74 18.37
C VAL A 382 -12.67 2.79 19.47
N TYR A 383 -13.70 3.65 19.35
CA TYR A 383 -14.06 4.65 20.38
C TYR A 383 -14.94 4.09 21.49
N ALA A 384 -15.64 2.98 21.22
CA ALA A 384 -16.55 2.36 22.16
C ALA A 384 -15.77 1.61 23.24
N ARG A 385 -15.47 2.30 24.33
CA ARG A 385 -15.20 1.67 25.61
C ARG A 385 -16.43 1.89 26.48
N VAL A 386 -17.27 0.86 26.59
CA VAL A 386 -18.39 0.88 27.53
C VAL A 386 -17.79 0.81 28.93
N SER A 387 -17.82 1.92 29.67
CA SER A 387 -17.48 1.88 31.08
C SER A 387 -18.67 1.28 31.86
N PRO A 388 -18.43 0.55 32.96
CA PRO A 388 -19.52 0.07 33.81
C PRO A 388 -20.49 1.19 34.22
N LYS A 389 -19.97 2.39 34.52
CA LYS A 389 -20.76 3.58 34.83
C LYS A 389 -21.73 3.95 33.70
N LYS A 390 -21.25 3.98 32.46
CA LYS A 390 -22.07 4.25 31.27
C LYS A 390 -23.19 3.23 31.12
N LEU A 391 -22.88 1.95 31.36
CA LEU A 391 -23.87 0.87 31.30
C LEU A 391 -24.99 1.06 32.31
N PHE A 392 -24.66 1.45 33.56
CA PHE A 392 -25.68 1.77 34.56
C PHE A 392 -26.51 3.00 34.16
N GLU A 393 -25.87 4.10 33.73
CA GLU A 393 -26.56 5.32 33.29
C GLU A 393 -27.53 5.07 32.12
N ASP A 394 -27.08 4.27 31.12
CA ASP A 394 -27.91 3.92 29.97
C ASP A 394 -29.09 3.03 30.38
N MET A 395 -28.89 2.09 31.33
CA MET A 395 -29.96 1.26 31.88
C MET A 395 -30.94 2.04 32.75
N ASP A 396 -30.47 2.98 33.57
CA ASP A 396 -31.32 3.86 34.38
C ASP A 396 -32.21 4.73 33.48
N LYS A 397 -31.64 5.27 32.39
CA LYS A 397 -32.40 6.01 31.38
C LYS A 397 -33.43 5.12 30.66
N PHE A 398 -33.08 3.88 30.35
CA PHE A 398 -34.02 2.92 29.77
C PHE A 398 -35.18 2.62 30.74
N ILE A 399 -34.88 2.32 32.01
CA ILE A 399 -35.88 2.09 33.05
C ILE A 399 -36.81 3.31 33.16
N GLU A 400 -36.26 4.52 33.22
CA GLU A 400 -37.05 5.76 33.27
C GLU A 400 -37.99 5.91 32.06
N THR A 401 -37.46 5.67 30.85
CA THR A 401 -38.21 5.83 29.60
C THR A 401 -39.26 4.74 29.40
N THR A 402 -39.15 3.62 30.12
CA THR A 402 -40.07 2.47 30.03
C THR A 402 -40.93 2.29 31.27
N LYS A 403 -41.00 3.29 32.16
CA LYS A 403 -41.82 3.23 33.38
C LYS A 403 -43.30 3.02 33.11
N ASP A 404 -43.79 3.51 31.98
CA ASP A 404 -45.16 3.38 31.48
C ASP A 404 -45.35 2.13 30.61
N PHE A 405 -44.26 1.49 30.18
CA PHE A 405 -44.26 0.23 29.46
C PHE A 405 -44.33 -0.94 30.45
N GLN A 406 -45.51 -1.56 30.56
CA GLN A 406 -45.61 -2.87 31.20
C GLN A 406 -44.90 -3.89 30.31
N LEU A 407 -43.65 -4.19 30.63
CA LEU A 407 -42.92 -5.34 30.10
C LEU A 407 -43.54 -6.61 30.70
N VAL A 408 -44.62 -7.10 30.09
CA VAL A 408 -45.24 -8.37 30.48
C VAL A 408 -44.29 -9.51 30.10
N LEU A 409 -44.03 -10.41 31.05
CA LEU A 409 -43.17 -11.59 30.89
C LEU A 409 -43.71 -12.59 29.87
#